data_AF-A0A5A9Q0T5-F1
#
_entry.id   AF-A0A5A9Q0T5-F1
#
_cell.length_a   1.000
_cell.length_b   1.000
_cell.length_c   1.000
_cell.angle_alpha   90.00
_cell.angle_beta   90.00
_cell.angle_gamma   90.00
#
_symmetry.space_group_name_H-M   'P 1'
#
loop_
_entity.id
_entity.type
_entity.pdbx_description
1 polymer ?
#
loop_
_entity_poly.entity_id
_entity_poly.type
_entity_poly.pdbx_seq_one_letter_code
_entity_poly.pdbx_strand_id
1 'polypeptide(L)'
;MTRVMFLVSAVALLVSAPARASQGDKEPVYRDCIKLCVRTNCTGARLRGFQSTQPPYMALTGWTCRDDCKYQCMWTTVGLYQAEGYSVPQFHGKWPFARFLCFEEPASALASLLNGLACLLMLLRYRSAVPRQSPMYHTITAFSLISLNAWFWSTVFHTRDTYLTEKMDYFCASAVILYSIYLCCVRTLGLRRPVISSMVGVLLILAFTSHVSYLTFVRFDYGYNMAANASIELLTHPTSPLCSPLVVLSVTSGIINLLWWLCWCWQNRRILPYWWKCGMVVLLLHVLALLELLDFPPLFWVLDAHAVWHLSTAPVHFLFYREAWSETGLGGDRLRTPTPPLISFPSGQVGVELSQVSITVAPCMCPGT
;
A
#
# COMPACT_ATOMS: atom_id res chain seq x y z
N MET A 1 47.48 -4.26 -0.70
CA MET A 1 46.36 -4.69 0.18
C MET A 1 46.10 -3.69 1.30
N THR A 2 47.06 -3.37 2.18
CA THR A 2 46.89 -2.46 3.33
C THR A 2 46.19 -1.12 3.05
N ARG A 3 46.51 -0.40 1.97
CA ARG A 3 45.80 0.87 1.62
C ARG A 3 44.30 0.67 1.33
N VAL A 4 43.90 -0.49 0.81
CA VAL A 4 42.48 -0.84 0.59
C VAL A 4 41.80 -1.13 1.93
N MET A 5 42.48 -1.84 2.84
CA MET A 5 41.93 -2.11 4.18
C MET A 5 41.72 -0.82 4.99
N PHE A 6 42.62 0.16 4.91
CA PHE A 6 42.42 1.46 5.56
C PHE A 6 41.22 2.24 4.98
N LEU A 7 41.01 2.21 3.65
CA LEU A 7 39.81 2.77 3.03
C LEU A 7 38.53 2.04 3.47
N VAL A 8 38.56 0.70 3.53
CA VAL A 8 37.42 -0.11 4.01
C VAL A 8 37.10 0.19 5.48
N SER A 9 38.10 0.33 6.35
CA SER A 9 37.88 0.73 7.76
C SER A 9 37.35 2.15 7.91
N ALA A 10 37.79 3.10 7.08
CA ALA A 10 37.26 4.46 7.08
C ALA A 10 35.80 4.53 6.59
N VAL A 11 35.43 3.72 5.59
CA VAL A 11 34.05 3.62 5.09
C VAL A 11 33.15 2.84 6.05
N ALA A 12 33.66 1.80 6.71
CA ALA A 12 32.92 1.04 7.74
C ALA A 12 32.54 1.90 8.97
N LEU A 13 33.26 3.01 9.22
CA LEU A 13 32.94 4.00 10.25
C LEU A 13 31.89 5.06 9.81
N LEU A 14 31.49 5.09 8.53
CA LEU A 14 30.54 6.07 8.01
C LEU A 14 29.08 5.59 7.96
N VAL A 15 28.81 4.28 8.02
CA VAL A 15 27.45 3.71 7.92
C VAL A 15 27.11 2.83 9.13
N SER A 16 27.21 3.44 10.31
CA SER A 16 26.56 2.98 11.55
C SER A 16 25.72 4.11 12.16
N ALA A 17 25.01 4.85 11.31
CA ALA A 17 24.01 5.80 11.75
C ALA A 17 22.97 5.05 12.61
N PRO A 18 22.81 5.38 13.91
CA PRO A 18 21.74 4.78 14.70
C PRO A 18 20.39 5.19 14.10
N ALA A 19 19.38 4.34 14.22
CA ALA A 19 18.01 4.67 13.80
C ALA A 19 17.57 5.97 14.48
N ARG A 20 17.64 7.08 13.73
CA ARG A 20 17.40 8.42 14.26
C ARG A 20 15.89 8.61 14.33
N ALA A 21 15.32 8.42 15.53
CA ALA A 21 13.97 8.90 15.86
C ALA A 21 13.75 10.30 15.27
N SER A 22 12.61 10.55 14.66
CA SER A 22 12.41 11.66 13.73
C SER A 22 12.69 13.01 14.40
N GLN A 23 13.06 14.03 13.63
CA GLN A 23 13.57 15.27 14.23
C GLN A 23 12.52 15.96 15.13
N GLY A 24 11.23 15.88 14.79
CA GLY A 24 10.14 16.36 15.63
C GLY A 24 10.03 15.63 16.97
N ASP A 25 10.38 14.34 17.05
CA ASP A 25 10.36 13.56 18.30
C ASP A 25 11.38 14.04 19.33
N LYS A 26 12.44 14.71 18.86
CA LYS A 26 13.51 15.27 19.72
C LYS A 26 13.17 16.67 20.22
N GLU A 27 12.30 17.38 19.51
CA GLU A 27 12.01 18.80 19.69
C GLU A 27 11.49 19.10 21.10
N PRO A 28 12.16 19.96 21.90
CA PRO A 28 11.74 20.26 23.26
C PRO A 28 10.28 20.72 23.37
N VAL A 29 9.83 21.58 22.45
CA VAL A 29 8.45 22.10 22.41
C VAL A 29 7.43 20.97 22.30
N TYR A 30 7.62 20.06 21.34
CA TYR A 30 6.76 18.89 21.13
C TYR A 30 6.71 18.00 22.39
N ARG A 31 7.89 17.67 22.93
CA ARG A 31 8.03 16.76 24.06
C ARG A 31 7.43 17.32 25.35
N ASP A 32 7.62 18.60 25.62
CA ASP A 32 7.09 19.26 26.81
C ASP A 32 5.59 19.55 26.70
N CYS A 33 5.10 19.88 25.49
CA CYS A 33 3.67 19.92 25.19
C CYS A 33 3.01 18.56 25.50
N ILE A 34 3.57 17.43 25.04
CA ILE A 34 3.00 16.09 25.33
C ILE A 34 3.00 15.79 26.82
N LYS A 35 4.10 16.07 27.55
CA LYS A 35 4.16 15.88 29.00
C LYS A 35 3.07 16.67 29.71
N LEU A 36 2.89 17.94 29.34
CA LEU A 36 1.90 18.83 29.91
C LEU A 36 0.47 18.38 29.59
N CYS A 37 0.16 18.14 28.31
CA CYS A 37 -1.16 17.70 27.86
C CYS A 37 -1.59 16.39 28.53
N VAL A 38 -0.72 15.37 28.54
CA VAL A 38 -1.02 14.06 29.14
C VAL A 38 -1.23 14.17 30.65
N ARG A 39 -0.39 14.94 31.36
CA ARG A 39 -0.59 15.18 32.81
C ARG A 39 -1.92 15.90 33.08
N THR A 40 -2.22 16.93 32.29
CA THR A 40 -3.28 17.91 32.55
C THR A 40 -4.66 17.45 32.07
N ASN A 41 -4.75 16.60 31.04
CA ASN A 41 -6.03 16.17 30.44
C ASN A 41 -6.27 14.67 30.59
N CYS A 42 -5.23 13.83 30.47
CA CYS A 42 -5.38 12.36 30.46
C CYS A 42 -5.31 11.72 31.86
N THR A 43 -5.75 12.43 32.90
CA THR A 43 -5.78 11.95 34.28
C THR A 43 -7.11 12.24 34.98
N GLY A 44 -7.43 11.45 36.01
CA GLY A 44 -8.53 11.72 36.95
C GLY A 44 -9.90 11.95 36.30
N ALA A 45 -10.57 13.03 36.71
CA ALA A 45 -11.89 13.40 36.19
C ALA A 45 -11.86 13.85 34.72
N ARG A 46 -10.75 14.43 34.26
CA ARG A 46 -10.61 14.93 32.87
C ARG A 46 -10.48 13.79 31.86
N LEU A 47 -9.79 12.70 32.22
CA LEU A 47 -9.78 11.48 31.41
C LEU A 47 -11.19 10.90 31.24
N ARG A 48 -11.99 10.85 32.31
CA ARG A 48 -13.40 10.41 32.24
C ARG A 48 -14.25 11.36 31.40
N GLY A 49 -14.02 12.68 31.52
CA GLY A 49 -14.61 13.70 30.66
C GLY A 49 -14.34 13.42 29.17
N PHE A 50 -13.07 13.28 28.80
CA PHE A 50 -12.65 12.89 27.44
C PHE A 50 -13.34 11.59 26.99
N GLN A 51 -13.32 10.53 27.80
CA GLN A 51 -13.97 9.25 27.45
C GLN A 51 -15.49 9.38 27.26
N SER A 52 -16.16 10.29 27.99
CA SER A 52 -17.60 10.55 27.84
C SER A 52 -17.98 11.45 26.66
N THR A 53 -17.03 12.23 26.12
CA THR A 53 -17.26 13.13 24.98
C THR A 53 -16.56 12.68 23.69
N GLN A 54 -15.71 11.65 23.75
CA GLN A 54 -15.01 11.09 22.61
C GLN A 54 -16.01 10.56 21.56
N PRO A 55 -15.91 10.97 20.28
CA PRO A 55 -16.81 10.49 19.24
C PRO A 55 -16.76 8.96 19.11
N PRO A 56 -17.90 8.26 18.97
CA PRO A 56 -17.93 6.79 18.95
C PRO A 56 -17.04 6.16 17.87
N TYR A 57 -16.86 6.81 16.71
CA TYR A 57 -15.96 6.34 15.66
C TYR A 57 -14.48 6.37 16.08
N MET A 58 -14.06 7.35 16.89
CA MET A 58 -12.69 7.40 17.43
C MET A 58 -12.48 6.38 18.55
N ALA A 59 -13.49 6.14 19.38
CA ALA A 59 -13.43 5.11 20.41
C ALA A 59 -13.36 3.70 19.78
N LEU A 60 -14.15 3.44 18.73
CA LEU A 60 -14.16 2.18 17.98
C LEU A 60 -12.81 1.90 17.28
N THR A 61 -12.14 2.92 16.73
CA THR A 61 -10.79 2.79 16.16
C THR A 61 -9.67 3.03 17.18
N GLY A 62 -9.94 2.90 18.49
CA GLY A 62 -8.89 2.85 19.52
C GLY A 62 -8.01 4.10 19.63
N TRP A 63 -8.53 5.29 19.35
CA TRP A 63 -7.85 6.54 19.69
C TRP A 63 -7.86 6.75 21.21
N THR A 64 -6.73 7.14 21.80
CA THR A 64 -6.67 7.49 23.23
C THR A 64 -6.45 8.99 23.44
N CYS A 65 -6.70 9.48 24.66
CA CYS A 65 -6.35 10.84 25.07
C CYS A 65 -4.85 11.15 24.86
N ARG A 66 -3.97 10.15 24.97
CA ARG A 66 -2.53 10.31 24.69
C ARG A 66 -2.27 10.56 23.21
N ASP A 67 -3.02 9.91 22.32
CA ASP A 67 -2.86 10.06 20.88
C ASP A 67 -3.42 11.41 20.39
N ASP A 68 -4.51 11.88 21.00
CA ASP A 68 -4.96 13.27 20.78
C ASP A 68 -3.89 14.27 21.27
N CYS A 69 -3.32 14.08 22.48
CA CYS A 69 -2.22 14.92 22.94
C CYS A 69 -0.98 14.90 22.02
N LYS A 70 -0.61 13.74 21.43
CA LYS A 70 0.43 13.69 20.39
C LYS A 70 0.06 14.55 19.20
N TYR A 71 -1.15 14.35 18.66
CA TYR A 71 -1.67 15.05 17.48
C TYR A 71 -1.69 16.57 17.67
N GLN A 72 -2.29 17.07 18.76
CA GLN A 72 -2.35 18.51 19.04
C GLN A 72 -0.96 19.13 19.21
N CYS A 73 -0.05 18.44 19.91
CA CYS A 73 1.31 18.92 20.12
C CYS A 73 2.18 18.87 18.87
N MET A 74 1.97 17.88 17.99
CA MET A 74 2.58 17.84 16.65
C MET A 74 2.15 19.09 15.87
N TRP A 75 0.84 19.34 15.75
CA TRP A 75 0.31 20.51 15.04
C TRP A 75 0.73 21.85 15.63
N THR A 76 0.86 21.94 16.96
CA THR A 76 1.41 23.13 17.64
C THR A 76 2.88 23.36 17.22
N THR A 77 3.67 22.29 17.12
CA THR A 77 5.09 22.37 16.72
C THR A 77 5.22 22.69 15.22
N VAL A 78 4.38 22.09 14.37
CA VAL A 78 4.30 22.40 12.93
C VAL A 78 3.98 23.88 12.71
N GLY A 79 2.99 24.44 13.42
CA GLY A 79 2.61 25.85 13.32
C GLY A 79 3.74 26.83 13.66
N LEU A 80 4.58 26.51 14.66
CA LEU A 80 5.77 27.30 15.00
C LEU A 80 6.82 27.24 13.89
N TYR A 81 7.14 26.04 13.40
CA TYR A 81 8.07 25.86 12.26
C TYR A 81 7.62 26.65 11.03
N GLN A 82 6.31 26.63 10.71
CA GLN A 82 5.75 27.41 9.60
C GLN A 82 5.83 28.93 9.83
N ALA A 83 5.57 29.40 11.05
CA ALA A 83 5.62 30.82 11.40
C ALA A 83 7.06 31.39 11.37
N GLU A 84 8.06 30.57 11.70
CA GLU A 84 9.48 30.92 11.67
C GLU A 84 10.14 30.65 10.29
N GLY A 85 9.41 30.06 9.34
CA GLY A 85 9.88 29.77 7.98
C GLY A 85 10.79 28.54 7.85
N TYR A 86 10.82 27.67 8.86
CA TYR A 86 11.62 26.44 8.86
C TYR A 86 10.93 25.27 8.16
N SER A 87 11.75 24.37 7.59
CA SER A 87 11.28 23.10 7.06
C SER A 87 10.73 22.21 8.19
N VAL A 88 9.43 21.94 8.14
CA VAL A 88 8.71 21.09 9.10
C VAL A 88 9.35 19.69 9.15
N PRO A 89 9.59 19.10 10.35
CA PRO A 89 10.19 17.78 10.47
C PRO A 89 9.15 16.66 10.45
N GLN A 90 9.61 15.42 10.20
CA GLN A 90 8.88 14.20 10.52
C GLN A 90 8.75 13.99 12.04
N PHE A 91 7.72 13.27 12.47
CA PHE A 91 7.41 12.84 13.84
C PHE A 91 7.05 11.35 13.82
N HIS A 92 7.52 10.56 14.79
CA HIS A 92 7.24 9.12 14.92
C HIS A 92 7.51 8.28 13.65
N GLY A 93 8.46 8.68 12.80
CA GLY A 93 8.77 8.03 11.52
C GLY A 93 7.94 8.49 10.32
N LYS A 94 7.00 9.43 10.50
CA LYS A 94 6.06 9.89 9.45
C LYS A 94 6.04 11.41 9.31
N TRP A 95 5.52 11.90 8.19
CA TRP A 95 5.20 13.32 8.04
C TRP A 95 3.91 13.69 8.81
N PRO A 96 3.69 14.98 9.15
CA PRO A 96 2.44 15.42 9.77
C PRO A 96 1.24 15.31 8.82
N PHE A 97 0.26 14.46 9.17
CA PHE A 97 -1.00 14.34 8.44
C PHE A 97 -2.17 15.00 9.17
N ALA A 98 -3.05 15.65 8.42
CA ALA A 98 -4.29 16.24 8.90
C ALA A 98 -5.37 15.15 8.93
N ARG A 99 -5.67 14.62 10.13
CA ARG A 99 -6.62 13.52 10.29
C ARG A 99 -8.04 13.92 9.86
N PHE A 100 -8.77 12.99 9.26
CA PHE A 100 -10.18 13.19 8.89
C PHE A 100 -11.06 12.16 9.58
N LEU A 101 -12.00 12.59 10.42
CA LEU A 101 -12.79 11.71 11.30
C LEU A 101 -11.87 10.80 12.14
N CYS A 102 -11.87 9.48 11.91
CA CYS A 102 -10.94 8.53 12.53
C CYS A 102 -9.67 8.25 11.70
N PHE A 103 -9.65 8.65 10.42
CA PHE A 103 -8.56 8.32 9.47
C PHE A 103 -7.30 9.14 9.77
N GLU A 104 -6.22 8.42 10.03
CA GLU A 104 -4.89 8.97 10.32
C GLU A 104 -4.19 9.46 9.05
N GLU A 105 -4.28 8.71 7.94
CA GLU A 105 -3.78 9.05 6.60
C GLU A 105 -4.91 8.96 5.55
N PRO A 106 -5.73 10.03 5.38
CA PRO A 106 -6.99 9.91 4.64
C PRO A 106 -6.84 9.58 3.15
N ALA A 107 -5.80 10.07 2.47
CA ALA A 107 -5.57 9.74 1.06
C ALA A 107 -5.03 8.31 0.89
N SER A 108 -4.06 7.89 1.71
CA SER A 108 -3.49 6.54 1.73
C SER A 108 -4.58 5.49 1.96
N ALA A 109 -5.48 5.72 2.93
CA ALA A 109 -6.60 4.84 3.24
C ALA A 109 -7.61 4.74 2.09
N LEU A 110 -7.99 5.86 1.47
CA LEU A 110 -8.89 5.87 0.32
C LEU A 110 -8.28 5.19 -0.91
N ALA A 111 -6.98 5.41 -1.17
CA ALA A 111 -6.27 4.81 -2.28
C ALA A 111 -6.05 3.29 -2.10
N SER A 112 -5.79 2.84 -0.87
CA SER A 112 -5.80 1.42 -0.49
C SER A 112 -7.17 0.77 -0.75
N LEU A 113 -8.25 1.44 -0.34
CA LEU A 113 -9.63 0.96 -0.54
C LEU A 113 -9.97 0.87 -2.03
N LEU A 114 -9.58 1.85 -2.84
CA LEU A 114 -9.78 1.85 -4.29
C LEU A 114 -9.03 0.71 -4.99
N ASN A 115 -7.81 0.38 -4.54
CA ASN A 115 -7.10 -0.83 -5.00
C ASN A 115 -7.86 -2.11 -4.62
N GLY A 116 -8.31 -2.23 -3.38
CA GLY A 116 -9.12 -3.36 -2.91
C GLY A 116 -10.39 -3.56 -3.75
N LEU A 117 -11.13 -2.48 -4.02
CA LEU A 117 -12.32 -2.48 -4.86
C LEU A 117 -12.01 -2.84 -6.33
N ALA A 118 -10.95 -2.27 -6.91
CA ALA A 118 -10.52 -2.60 -8.27
C ALA A 118 -10.13 -4.08 -8.41
N CYS A 119 -9.40 -4.62 -7.42
CA CYS A 119 -9.04 -6.02 -7.36
C CYS A 119 -10.29 -6.92 -7.22
N LEU A 120 -11.26 -6.55 -6.37
CA LEU A 120 -12.50 -7.31 -6.15
C LEU A 120 -13.37 -7.36 -7.40
N LEU A 121 -13.64 -6.21 -8.02
CA LEU A 121 -14.45 -6.10 -9.23
C LEU A 121 -13.85 -6.92 -10.37
N MET A 122 -12.53 -6.86 -10.53
CA MET A 122 -11.86 -7.62 -11.59
C MET A 122 -11.69 -9.11 -11.25
N LEU A 123 -11.58 -9.51 -9.98
CA LEU A 123 -11.67 -10.91 -9.56
C LEU A 123 -13.06 -11.51 -9.85
N LEU A 124 -14.13 -10.78 -9.54
CA LEU A 124 -15.51 -11.20 -9.86
C LEU A 124 -15.70 -11.34 -11.37
N ARG A 125 -15.18 -10.39 -12.15
CA ARG A 125 -15.18 -10.43 -13.62
C ARG A 125 -14.32 -11.55 -14.21
N TYR A 126 -13.20 -11.90 -13.58
CA TYR A 126 -12.37 -13.04 -13.98
C TYR A 126 -13.10 -14.37 -13.75
N ARG A 127 -13.69 -14.54 -12.55
CA ARG A 127 -14.37 -15.78 -12.14
C ARG A 127 -15.69 -16.06 -12.86
N SER A 128 -16.32 -15.05 -13.48
CA SER A 128 -17.51 -15.22 -14.31
C SER A 128 -17.23 -15.55 -15.78
N ALA A 129 -15.97 -15.41 -16.23
CA ALA A 129 -15.61 -15.51 -17.65
C ALA A 129 -14.55 -16.58 -17.96
N VAL A 130 -13.62 -16.84 -17.03
CA VAL A 130 -12.60 -17.88 -17.20
C VAL A 130 -13.11 -19.21 -16.61
N PRO A 131 -13.21 -20.29 -17.41
CA PRO A 131 -13.64 -21.59 -16.90
C PRO A 131 -12.71 -22.10 -15.79
N ARG A 132 -13.27 -22.79 -14.78
CA ARG A 132 -12.50 -23.34 -13.65
C ARG A 132 -11.42 -24.35 -14.08
N GLN A 133 -11.61 -24.96 -15.25
CA GLN A 133 -10.70 -25.89 -15.91
C GLN A 133 -9.48 -25.21 -16.54
N SER A 134 -9.44 -23.87 -16.61
CA SER A 134 -8.27 -23.13 -17.10
C SER A 134 -7.08 -23.34 -16.14
N PRO A 135 -5.88 -23.75 -16.62
CA PRO A 135 -4.77 -24.12 -15.74
C PRO A 135 -4.30 -23.02 -14.77
N MET A 136 -4.53 -21.74 -15.09
CA MET A 136 -4.19 -20.61 -14.23
C MET A 136 -5.33 -20.15 -13.30
N TYR A 137 -6.55 -20.69 -13.43
CA TYR A 137 -7.75 -20.19 -12.73
C TYR A 137 -7.56 -20.13 -11.20
N HIS A 138 -7.05 -21.21 -10.62
CA HIS A 138 -6.87 -21.31 -9.16
C HIS A 138 -5.71 -20.44 -8.66
N THR A 139 -4.58 -20.41 -9.37
CA THR A 139 -3.41 -19.57 -9.03
C THR A 139 -3.75 -18.09 -9.08
N ILE A 140 -4.45 -17.64 -10.14
CA ILE A 140 -4.87 -16.24 -10.26
C ILE A 140 -5.91 -15.91 -9.19
N THR A 141 -6.93 -16.76 -8.98
CA THR A 141 -7.93 -16.56 -7.90
C THR A 141 -7.29 -16.45 -6.52
N ALA A 142 -6.25 -17.25 -6.22
CA ALA A 142 -5.54 -17.19 -4.94
C ALA A 142 -4.68 -15.92 -4.81
N PHE A 143 -3.95 -15.51 -5.85
CA PHE A 143 -3.23 -14.23 -5.88
C PHE A 143 -4.18 -13.06 -5.59
N SER A 144 -5.34 -13.03 -6.24
CA SER A 144 -6.38 -12.02 -6.03
C SER A 144 -6.87 -11.95 -4.59
N LEU A 145 -7.08 -13.10 -3.94
CA LEU A 145 -7.55 -13.16 -2.55
C LEU A 145 -6.47 -12.69 -1.56
N ILE A 146 -5.19 -12.97 -1.84
CA ILE A 146 -4.06 -12.47 -1.04
C ILE A 146 -3.92 -10.95 -1.24
N SER A 147 -4.00 -10.45 -2.48
CA SER A 147 -4.02 -9.01 -2.76
C SER A 147 -5.19 -8.29 -2.10
N LEU A 148 -6.38 -8.88 -2.07
CA LEU A 148 -7.53 -8.32 -1.35
C LEU A 148 -7.30 -8.24 0.16
N ASN A 149 -6.61 -9.22 0.73
CA ASN A 149 -6.26 -9.18 2.16
C ASN A 149 -5.20 -8.12 2.47
N ALA A 150 -4.22 -7.92 1.58
CA ALA A 150 -3.24 -6.84 1.70
C ALA A 150 -3.91 -5.46 1.62
N TRP A 151 -4.70 -5.18 0.57
CA TRP A 151 -5.38 -3.89 0.44
C TRP A 151 -6.37 -3.62 1.58
N PHE A 152 -7.00 -4.66 2.14
CA PHE A 152 -7.79 -4.52 3.37
C PHE A 152 -6.91 -4.06 4.55
N TRP A 153 -5.80 -4.73 4.83
CA TRP A 153 -4.93 -4.36 5.95
C TRP A 153 -4.26 -3.00 5.78
N SER A 154 -3.84 -2.62 4.56
CA SER A 154 -3.34 -1.27 4.28
C SER A 154 -4.42 -0.20 4.47
N THR A 155 -5.65 -0.45 4.04
CA THR A 155 -6.78 0.45 4.33
C THR A 155 -6.98 0.62 5.84
N VAL A 156 -6.86 -0.46 6.62
CA VAL A 156 -7.02 -0.44 8.08
C VAL A 156 -5.84 0.26 8.77
N PHE A 157 -4.60 0.04 8.33
CA PHE A 157 -3.40 0.72 8.83
C PHE A 157 -3.45 2.23 8.58
N HIS A 158 -3.76 2.65 7.37
CA HIS A 158 -3.91 4.06 7.01
C HIS A 158 -5.14 4.73 7.63
N THR A 159 -6.15 3.93 8.00
CA THR A 159 -7.23 4.42 8.87
C THR A 159 -6.74 4.64 10.29
N ARG A 160 -5.94 3.71 10.85
CA ARG A 160 -5.43 3.81 12.22
C ARG A 160 -4.09 3.08 12.38
N ASP A 161 -3.07 3.85 12.75
CA ASP A 161 -1.72 3.33 13.01
C ASP A 161 -1.65 2.67 14.39
N THR A 162 -1.41 1.36 14.39
CA THR A 162 -1.12 0.56 15.57
C THR A 162 -0.10 -0.51 15.21
N TYR A 163 0.68 -0.95 16.19
CA TYR A 163 1.65 -2.05 16.06
C TYR A 163 1.07 -3.36 15.47
N LEU A 164 -0.25 -3.58 15.55
CA LEU A 164 -0.91 -4.72 14.89
C LEU A 164 -1.26 -4.41 13.43
N THR A 165 -1.87 -3.25 13.16
CA THR A 165 -2.33 -2.87 11.82
C THR A 165 -1.14 -2.64 10.89
N GLU A 166 -0.11 -1.94 11.39
CA GLU A 166 1.22 -1.78 10.78
C GLU A 166 1.84 -3.14 10.39
N LYS A 167 1.95 -4.07 11.35
CA LYS A 167 2.49 -5.42 11.10
C LYS A 167 1.72 -6.19 10.04
N MET A 168 0.39 -6.14 10.09
CA MET A 168 -0.45 -6.87 9.16
C MET A 168 -0.36 -6.32 7.73
N ASP A 169 -0.22 -5.01 7.55
CA ASP A 169 -0.01 -4.43 6.23
C ASP A 169 1.31 -4.94 5.60
N TYR A 170 2.43 -4.75 6.31
CA TYR A 170 3.72 -5.25 5.85
C TYR A 170 3.75 -6.77 5.60
N PHE A 171 3.15 -7.58 6.47
CA PHE A 171 3.10 -9.03 6.28
C PHE A 171 2.26 -9.41 5.05
N CYS A 172 1.13 -8.73 4.80
CA CYS A 172 0.29 -9.04 3.64
C CYS A 172 0.88 -8.48 2.33
N ALA A 173 1.58 -7.34 2.36
CA ALA A 173 2.38 -6.84 1.24
C ALA A 173 3.48 -7.85 0.84
N SER A 174 4.26 -8.34 1.81
CA SER A 174 5.25 -9.41 1.59
C SER A 174 4.62 -10.68 1.02
N ALA A 175 3.42 -11.06 1.46
CA ALA A 175 2.70 -12.21 0.90
C ALA A 175 2.29 -12.00 -0.57
N VAL A 176 1.91 -10.79 -0.98
CA VAL A 176 1.61 -10.45 -2.38
C VAL A 176 2.86 -10.57 -3.26
N ILE A 177 4.01 -10.06 -2.80
CA ILE A 177 5.29 -10.13 -3.53
C ILE A 177 5.70 -11.60 -3.75
N LEU A 178 5.72 -12.40 -2.68
CA LEU A 178 6.10 -13.82 -2.76
C LEU A 178 5.10 -14.63 -3.61
N TYR A 179 3.80 -14.33 -3.56
CA TYR A 179 2.84 -14.99 -4.44
C TYR A 179 2.95 -14.55 -5.91
N SER A 180 3.37 -13.32 -6.21
CA SER A 180 3.65 -12.87 -7.58
C SER A 180 4.72 -13.75 -8.25
N ILE A 181 5.78 -14.08 -7.49
CA ILE A 181 6.86 -14.96 -7.93
C ILE A 181 6.37 -16.40 -8.09
N TYR A 182 5.55 -16.90 -7.16
CA TYR A 182 4.91 -18.21 -7.30
C TYR A 182 4.05 -18.29 -8.57
N LEU A 183 3.23 -17.27 -8.84
CA LEU A 183 2.40 -17.17 -10.04
C LEU A 183 3.24 -17.14 -11.32
N CYS A 184 4.38 -16.44 -11.31
CA CYS A 184 5.36 -16.49 -12.40
C CYS A 184 5.96 -17.91 -12.58
N CYS A 185 6.34 -18.58 -11.49
CA CYS A 185 6.86 -19.94 -11.52
C CYS A 185 5.83 -20.95 -12.09
N VAL A 186 4.58 -20.89 -11.62
CA VAL A 186 3.46 -21.71 -12.13
C VAL A 186 3.34 -21.51 -13.64
N ARG A 187 3.21 -20.26 -14.09
CA ARG A 187 2.99 -19.88 -15.50
C ARG A 187 4.12 -20.34 -16.42
N THR A 188 5.37 -20.15 -16.00
CA THR A 188 6.54 -20.32 -16.88
C THR A 188 7.12 -21.73 -16.85
N LEU A 189 7.02 -22.43 -15.71
CA LEU A 189 7.57 -23.79 -15.51
C LEU A 189 6.50 -24.77 -15.01
N GLY A 190 5.69 -24.38 -14.03
CA GLY A 190 4.77 -25.26 -13.32
C GLY A 190 3.73 -25.96 -14.20
N LEU A 191 3.18 -25.26 -15.20
CA LEU A 191 2.23 -25.84 -16.17
C LEU A 191 2.81 -27.04 -16.97
N ARG A 192 4.13 -27.17 -17.06
CA ARG A 192 4.82 -28.32 -17.69
C ARG A 192 5.51 -29.25 -16.68
N ARG A 193 5.83 -28.74 -15.49
CA ARG A 193 6.60 -29.43 -14.44
C ARG A 193 6.01 -29.07 -13.06
N PRO A 194 4.82 -29.61 -12.69
CA PRO A 194 4.11 -29.19 -11.48
C PRO A 194 4.92 -29.40 -10.20
N VAL A 195 5.75 -30.44 -10.14
CA VAL A 195 6.67 -30.72 -9.01
C VAL A 195 7.59 -29.53 -8.70
N ILE A 196 8.15 -28.87 -9.72
CA ILE A 196 9.01 -27.69 -9.52
C ILE A 196 8.19 -26.54 -8.92
N SER A 197 6.97 -26.34 -9.39
CA SER A 197 6.06 -25.33 -8.85
C SER A 197 5.73 -25.60 -7.38
N SER A 198 5.44 -26.84 -7.02
CA SER A 198 5.16 -27.24 -5.63
C SER A 198 6.38 -27.01 -4.73
N MET A 199 7.59 -27.37 -5.18
CA MET A 199 8.83 -27.12 -4.43
C MET A 199 9.09 -25.62 -4.21
N VAL A 200 8.91 -24.79 -5.24
CA VAL A 200 9.03 -23.32 -5.13
C VAL A 200 7.95 -22.74 -4.22
N GLY A 201 6.71 -23.23 -4.28
CA GLY A 201 5.63 -22.84 -3.37
C GLY A 201 5.97 -23.14 -1.90
N VAL A 202 6.46 -24.34 -1.60
CA VAL A 202 6.90 -24.72 -0.25
C VAL A 202 8.05 -23.84 0.22
N LEU A 203 9.05 -23.57 -0.63
CA LEU A 203 10.17 -22.69 -0.30
C LEU A 203 9.73 -21.26 0.03
N LEU A 204 8.80 -20.69 -0.76
CA LEU A 204 8.26 -19.34 -0.53
C LEU A 204 7.41 -19.27 0.74
N ILE A 205 6.64 -20.33 1.08
CA ILE A 205 5.89 -20.43 2.34
C ILE A 205 6.82 -20.51 3.55
N LEU A 206 7.91 -21.29 3.46
CA LEU A 206 8.93 -21.38 4.53
C LEU A 206 9.65 -20.04 4.72
N ALA A 207 10.01 -19.36 3.62
CA ALA A 207 10.60 -18.02 3.67
C ALA A 207 9.65 -16.99 4.30
N PHE A 208 8.37 -16.99 3.92
CA PHE A 208 7.34 -16.12 4.50
C PHE A 208 7.16 -16.36 6.00
N THR A 209 6.99 -17.62 6.40
CA THR A 209 6.84 -18.01 7.82
C THR A 209 8.07 -17.62 8.64
N SER A 210 9.28 -17.76 8.08
CA SER A 210 10.54 -17.35 8.72
C SER A 210 10.62 -15.83 8.89
N HIS A 211 10.26 -15.06 7.85
CA HIS A 211 10.22 -13.60 7.86
C HIS A 211 9.23 -13.06 8.90
N VAL A 212 7.98 -13.56 8.90
CA VAL A 212 6.95 -13.19 9.87
C VAL A 212 7.38 -13.55 11.30
N SER A 213 7.99 -14.72 11.52
CA SER A 213 8.50 -15.12 12.84
C SER A 213 9.63 -14.21 13.32
N TYR A 214 10.58 -13.85 12.46
CA TYR A 214 11.68 -12.93 12.80
C TYR A 214 11.15 -11.55 13.23
N LEU A 215 10.26 -10.96 12.42
CA LEU A 215 9.62 -9.68 12.71
C LEU A 215 8.62 -9.72 13.88
N THR A 216 8.17 -10.90 14.28
CA THR A 216 7.30 -11.08 15.45
C THR A 216 8.08 -11.24 16.75
N PHE A 217 9.16 -12.02 16.76
CA PHE A 217 9.81 -12.48 17.99
C PHE A 217 11.26 -11.97 18.20
N VAL A 218 11.94 -11.43 17.19
CA VAL A 218 13.36 -11.05 17.29
C VAL A 218 13.54 -9.53 17.34
N ARG A 219 13.22 -8.83 16.24
CA ARG A 219 13.17 -7.37 16.17
C ARG A 219 12.12 -6.94 15.15
N PHE A 220 11.45 -5.84 15.44
CA PHE A 220 10.58 -5.14 14.51
C PHE A 220 11.09 -3.70 14.40
N ASP A 221 11.40 -3.26 13.20
CA ASP A 221 12.00 -1.97 12.90
C ASP A 221 11.30 -1.41 11.65
N TYR A 222 10.72 -0.22 11.79
CA TYR A 222 9.86 0.42 10.79
C TYR A 222 10.66 0.92 9.58
N GLY A 223 11.79 1.60 9.83
CA GLY A 223 12.66 2.11 8.76
C GLY A 223 13.28 0.98 7.95
N TYR A 224 13.65 -0.11 8.62
CA TYR A 224 14.06 -1.38 8.00
C TYR A 224 12.99 -1.93 7.05
N ASN A 225 11.69 -1.82 7.36
CA ASN A 225 10.62 -2.44 6.58
C ASN A 225 10.24 -1.59 5.34
N MET A 226 10.18 -0.27 5.47
CA MET A 226 10.09 0.65 4.31
C MET A 226 11.30 0.44 3.38
N ALA A 227 12.51 0.43 3.93
CA ALA A 227 13.73 0.18 3.16
C ALA A 227 13.73 -1.21 2.50
N ALA A 228 13.24 -2.26 3.18
CA ALA A 228 13.19 -3.62 2.64
C ALA A 228 12.21 -3.82 1.48
N ASN A 229 11.28 -2.90 1.26
CA ASN A 229 10.41 -2.90 0.08
C ASN A 229 10.91 -1.97 -1.02
N ALA A 230 11.53 -0.83 -0.67
CA ALA A 230 11.84 0.23 -1.62
C ALA A 230 13.33 0.38 -2.01
N SER A 231 14.31 -0.05 -1.19
CA SER A 231 15.68 0.50 -1.29
C SER A 231 16.51 -0.02 -2.48
N ILE A 232 17.06 0.91 -3.26
CA ILE A 232 18.12 0.66 -4.26
C ILE A 232 19.49 0.64 -3.55
N GLU A 233 19.60 -0.11 -2.45
CA GLU A 233 20.81 -0.17 -1.60
C GLU A 233 21.82 -1.22 -2.08
N LEU A 234 21.41 -2.08 -3.03
CA LEU A 234 22.17 -3.21 -3.57
C LEU A 234 23.45 -2.81 -4.35
N LEU A 235 23.60 -1.53 -4.72
CA LEU A 235 24.76 -1.05 -5.49
C LEU A 235 25.93 -0.53 -4.64
N THR A 236 25.79 -0.40 -3.31
CA THR A 236 26.84 0.18 -2.45
C THR A 236 27.33 -0.72 -1.31
N HIS A 237 26.50 -1.58 -0.70
CA HIS A 237 26.89 -2.30 0.53
C HIS A 237 26.54 -3.81 0.57
N PRO A 238 27.32 -4.70 -0.07
CA PRO A 238 27.09 -6.15 -0.03
C PRO A 238 27.48 -6.84 1.30
N THR A 239 28.02 -6.11 2.29
CA THR A 239 28.75 -6.69 3.43
C THR A 239 28.33 -6.16 4.81
N SER A 240 27.12 -5.63 4.95
CA SER A 240 26.59 -5.23 6.27
C SER A 240 26.05 -6.45 7.04
N PRO A 241 26.61 -6.82 8.21
CA PRO A 241 26.06 -7.90 9.04
C PRO A 241 24.77 -7.51 9.77
N LEU A 242 24.28 -6.27 9.59
CA LEU A 242 22.98 -5.79 10.07
C LEU A 242 21.89 -5.86 9.00
N CYS A 243 22.25 -6.04 7.72
CA CYS A 243 21.31 -6.47 6.69
C CYS A 243 20.93 -7.93 6.94
N SER A 244 19.81 -8.14 7.66
CA SER A 244 19.22 -9.46 7.83
C SER A 244 19.01 -10.12 6.45
N PRO A 245 19.34 -11.41 6.26
CA PRO A 245 19.22 -12.06 4.94
C PRO A 245 17.79 -12.07 4.38
N LEU A 246 16.80 -11.78 5.22
CA LEU A 246 15.39 -11.62 4.87
C LEU A 246 15.08 -10.28 4.16
N VAL A 247 15.90 -9.23 4.33
CA VAL A 247 15.78 -7.94 3.60
C VAL A 247 16.25 -8.12 2.17
N VAL A 248 17.45 -8.68 2.02
CA VAL A 248 18.03 -9.00 0.70
C VAL A 248 17.05 -9.86 -0.09
N LEU A 249 16.37 -10.81 0.57
CA LEU A 249 15.32 -11.60 -0.06
C LEU A 249 14.18 -10.74 -0.63
N SER A 250 13.61 -9.76 0.08
CA SER A 250 12.47 -8.98 -0.43
C SER A 250 12.81 -8.20 -1.70
N VAL A 251 13.79 -7.28 -1.64
CA VAL A 251 14.19 -6.44 -2.79
C VAL A 251 14.70 -7.29 -3.96
N THR A 252 15.55 -8.30 -3.71
CA THR A 252 16.00 -9.18 -4.81
C THR A 252 14.86 -9.99 -5.38
N SER A 253 13.87 -10.41 -4.59
CA SER A 253 12.71 -11.14 -5.10
C SER A 253 11.84 -10.29 -6.03
N GLY A 254 11.69 -8.99 -5.76
CA GLY A 254 11.06 -8.03 -6.69
C GLY A 254 11.84 -7.89 -8.01
N ILE A 255 13.15 -7.67 -7.93
CA ILE A 255 14.01 -7.57 -9.13
C ILE A 255 14.02 -8.89 -9.93
N ILE A 256 14.07 -10.04 -9.25
CA ILE A 256 13.98 -11.37 -9.86
C ILE A 256 12.61 -11.56 -10.55
N ASN A 257 11.51 -11.15 -9.91
CA ASN A 257 10.17 -11.18 -10.50
C ASN A 257 10.11 -10.34 -11.79
N LEU A 258 10.58 -9.09 -11.75
CA LEU A 258 10.67 -8.19 -12.90
C LEU A 258 11.48 -8.81 -14.06
N LEU A 259 12.71 -9.25 -13.78
CA LEU A 259 13.60 -9.81 -14.80
C LEU A 259 13.08 -11.13 -15.39
N TRP A 260 12.49 -12.00 -14.56
CA TRP A 260 11.88 -13.26 -15.00
C TRP A 260 10.69 -12.98 -15.93
N TRP A 261 9.77 -12.10 -15.53
CA TRP A 261 8.62 -11.72 -16.36
C TRP A 261 9.02 -11.07 -17.68
N LEU A 262 9.95 -10.12 -17.66
CA LEU A 262 10.43 -9.46 -18.89
C LEU A 262 11.15 -10.45 -19.81
N CYS A 263 11.98 -11.35 -19.27
CA CYS A 263 12.66 -12.40 -20.02
C CYS A 263 11.65 -13.36 -20.67
N TRP A 264 10.63 -13.81 -19.92
CA TRP A 264 9.57 -14.66 -20.45
C TRP A 264 8.74 -13.96 -21.55
N CYS A 265 8.35 -12.70 -21.35
CA CYS A 265 7.64 -11.92 -22.36
C CYS A 265 8.50 -11.76 -23.64
N TRP A 266 9.79 -11.47 -23.48
CA TRP A 266 10.73 -11.35 -24.60
C TRP A 266 10.93 -12.68 -25.36
N GLN A 267 11.07 -13.81 -24.66
CA GLN A 267 11.18 -15.12 -25.30
C GLN A 267 9.92 -15.47 -26.11
N ASN A 268 8.72 -15.19 -25.57
CA ASN A 268 7.45 -15.54 -26.19
C ASN A 268 6.92 -14.50 -27.19
N ARG A 269 7.66 -13.41 -27.46
CA ARG A 269 7.24 -12.29 -28.33
C ARG A 269 6.88 -12.64 -29.77
N ARG A 270 7.33 -13.81 -30.26
CA ARG A 270 7.01 -14.36 -31.59
C ARG A 270 5.79 -15.29 -31.61
N ILE A 271 5.24 -15.64 -30.44
CA ILE A 271 4.18 -16.64 -30.26
C ILE A 271 2.92 -16.01 -29.66
N LEU A 272 3.08 -15.11 -28.69
CA LEU A 272 1.96 -14.51 -27.94
C LEU A 272 1.79 -13.04 -28.35
N PRO A 273 0.73 -12.64 -29.08
CA PRO A 273 0.57 -11.26 -29.56
C PRO A 273 0.34 -10.23 -28.43
N TYR A 274 0.01 -10.70 -27.22
CA TYR A 274 -0.18 -9.88 -26.01
C TYR A 274 1.08 -9.73 -25.14
N TRP A 275 2.24 -10.28 -25.56
CA TRP A 275 3.50 -10.28 -24.78
C TRP A 275 3.88 -8.90 -24.22
N TRP A 276 3.70 -7.85 -25.02
CA TRP A 276 4.07 -6.48 -24.67
C TRP A 276 3.20 -5.90 -23.55
N LYS A 277 1.96 -6.37 -23.41
CA LYS A 277 1.02 -5.91 -22.39
C LYS A 277 1.33 -6.55 -21.04
N CYS A 278 1.67 -7.83 -21.01
CA CYS A 278 2.21 -8.49 -19.82
C CYS A 278 3.49 -7.78 -19.35
N GLY A 279 4.42 -7.49 -20.27
CA GLY A 279 5.63 -6.72 -19.97
C GLY A 279 5.33 -5.30 -19.45
N MET A 280 4.39 -4.60 -20.07
CA MET A 280 3.93 -3.27 -19.65
C MET A 280 3.34 -3.25 -18.25
N VAL A 281 2.48 -4.23 -17.89
CA VAL A 281 1.90 -4.33 -16.54
C VAL A 281 3.00 -4.51 -15.49
N VAL A 282 3.95 -5.41 -15.72
CA VAL A 282 5.04 -5.67 -14.75
C VAL A 282 6.00 -4.49 -14.66
N LEU A 283 6.36 -3.86 -15.79
CA LEU A 283 7.17 -2.63 -15.80
C LEU A 283 6.46 -1.50 -15.04
N LEU A 284 5.17 -1.28 -15.31
CA LEU A 284 4.37 -0.23 -14.68
C LEU A 284 4.30 -0.41 -13.17
N LEU A 285 4.05 -1.62 -12.65
CA LEU A 285 4.05 -1.88 -11.20
C LEU A 285 5.38 -1.49 -10.54
N HIS A 286 6.52 -1.80 -11.16
CA HIS A 286 7.83 -1.46 -10.60
C HIS A 286 8.15 0.04 -10.74
N VAL A 287 7.80 0.68 -11.85
CA VAL A 287 7.98 2.14 -12.04
C VAL A 287 7.10 2.94 -11.07
N LEU A 288 5.88 2.48 -10.79
CA LEU A 288 5.01 3.13 -9.81
C LEU A 288 5.49 2.92 -8.38
N ALA A 289 6.10 1.76 -8.04
CA ALA A 289 6.72 1.55 -6.73
C ALA A 289 7.89 2.54 -6.45
N LEU A 290 8.57 3.05 -7.49
CA LEU A 290 9.58 4.12 -7.32
C LEU A 290 8.99 5.46 -6.83
N LEU A 291 7.66 5.64 -6.83
CA LEU A 291 7.04 6.84 -6.27
C LEU A 291 7.14 6.87 -4.74
N GLU A 292 7.17 5.71 -4.07
CA GLU A 292 7.37 5.61 -2.62
C GLU A 292 8.74 6.15 -2.17
N LEU A 293 9.77 6.02 -3.02
CA LEU A 293 11.13 6.55 -2.77
C LEU A 293 11.23 8.08 -2.79
N LEU A 294 10.16 8.81 -3.10
CA LEU A 294 10.20 10.28 -3.19
C LEU A 294 10.05 10.99 -1.83
N ASP A 295 9.56 10.30 -0.78
CA ASP A 295 9.41 10.76 0.63
C ASP A 295 9.17 12.27 0.81
N PHE A 296 8.17 12.82 0.10
CA PHE A 296 7.87 14.24 0.12
C PHE A 296 6.79 14.59 1.17
N PRO A 297 6.87 15.78 1.81
CA PRO A 297 5.88 16.22 2.79
C PRO A 297 4.47 16.33 2.16
N PRO A 298 3.41 15.89 2.86
CA PRO A 298 2.08 15.74 2.29
C PRO A 298 1.50 17.06 1.79
N LEU A 299 1.17 17.08 0.50
CA LEU A 299 0.46 18.18 -0.14
C LEU A 299 -0.89 18.36 0.55
N PHE A 300 -1.19 19.61 0.91
CA PHE A 300 -2.36 20.00 1.72
C PHE A 300 -2.50 19.22 3.04
N TRP A 301 -1.40 18.66 3.57
CA TRP A 301 -1.35 17.81 4.76
C TRP A 301 -2.11 16.48 4.66
N VAL A 302 -2.47 16.05 3.43
CA VAL A 302 -3.30 14.85 3.22
C VAL A 302 -2.73 13.91 2.14
N LEU A 303 -1.99 14.41 1.14
CA LEU A 303 -1.53 13.62 -0.02
C LEU A 303 0.01 13.61 -0.11
N ASP A 304 0.64 12.48 0.25
CA ASP A 304 2.09 12.27 0.22
C ASP A 304 2.54 11.35 -0.96
N ALA A 305 3.81 10.96 -0.94
CA ALA A 305 4.40 10.01 -1.89
C ALA A 305 3.71 8.63 -1.89
N HIS A 306 3.44 8.08 -0.71
CA HIS A 306 2.82 6.76 -0.54
C HIS A 306 1.37 6.77 -1.01
N ALA A 307 0.56 7.77 -0.64
CA ALA A 307 -0.81 7.93 -1.14
C ALA A 307 -0.88 8.05 -2.68
N VAL A 308 0.09 8.76 -3.30
CA VAL A 308 0.19 8.86 -4.77
C VAL A 308 0.58 7.51 -5.40
N TRP A 309 1.51 6.76 -4.80
CA TRP A 309 1.83 5.40 -5.23
C TRP A 309 0.59 4.50 -5.21
N HIS A 310 -0.13 4.43 -4.09
CA HIS A 310 -1.38 3.67 -3.98
C HIS A 310 -2.41 4.10 -5.04
N LEU A 311 -2.65 5.40 -5.20
CA LEU A 311 -3.67 5.87 -6.15
C LEU A 311 -3.30 5.49 -7.60
N SER A 312 -2.00 5.50 -7.92
CA SER A 312 -1.49 5.14 -9.25
C SER A 312 -1.59 3.65 -9.58
N THR A 313 -1.61 2.75 -8.58
CA THR A 313 -1.65 1.30 -8.80
C THR A 313 -3.07 0.74 -8.99
N ALA A 314 -4.12 1.43 -8.53
CA ALA A 314 -5.51 0.96 -8.68
C ALA A 314 -5.95 0.71 -10.14
N PRO A 315 -5.60 1.55 -11.15
CA PRO A 315 -5.83 1.26 -12.56
C PRO A 315 -5.13 0.00 -13.08
N VAL A 316 -4.00 -0.41 -12.47
CA VAL A 316 -3.17 -1.51 -12.97
C VAL A 316 -3.84 -2.87 -12.78
N HIS A 317 -4.73 -3.01 -11.79
CA HIS A 317 -5.60 -4.19 -11.68
C HIS A 317 -6.40 -4.43 -12.97
N PHE A 318 -7.03 -3.39 -13.52
CA PHE A 318 -7.83 -3.52 -14.75
C PHE A 318 -6.98 -4.00 -15.94
N LEU A 319 -5.70 -3.61 -16.00
CA LEU A 319 -4.76 -4.09 -17.01
C LEU A 319 -4.36 -5.56 -16.77
N PHE A 320 -3.97 -5.92 -15.55
CA PHE A 320 -3.56 -7.28 -15.18
C PHE A 320 -4.62 -8.33 -15.54
N TYR A 321 -5.87 -8.12 -15.10
CA TYR A 321 -6.94 -9.09 -15.36
C TYR A 321 -7.42 -9.09 -16.82
N ARG A 322 -7.23 -8.00 -17.59
CA ARG A 322 -7.49 -7.97 -19.03
C ARG A 322 -6.58 -8.93 -19.79
N GLU A 323 -5.30 -8.99 -19.42
CA GLU A 323 -4.36 -9.89 -20.06
C GLU A 323 -4.58 -11.34 -19.61
N ALA A 324 -4.83 -11.57 -18.31
CA ALA A 324 -5.21 -12.88 -17.78
C ALA A 324 -6.49 -13.47 -18.42
N TRP A 325 -7.42 -12.63 -18.87
CA TRP A 325 -8.59 -13.06 -19.67
C TRP A 325 -8.19 -13.45 -21.09
N SER A 326 -7.33 -12.67 -21.74
CA SER A 326 -6.96 -12.83 -23.16
C SER A 326 -6.37 -14.21 -23.50
N GLU A 327 -5.73 -14.84 -22.50
CA GLU A 327 -5.12 -16.17 -22.56
C GLU A 327 -6.11 -17.31 -22.84
N THR A 328 -7.40 -17.10 -22.58
CA THR A 328 -8.45 -18.13 -22.78
C THR A 328 -8.86 -18.32 -24.24
N GLY A 329 -8.37 -17.50 -25.17
CA GLY A 329 -8.84 -17.47 -26.57
C GLY A 329 -10.20 -16.80 -26.76
N LEU A 330 -10.99 -16.61 -25.69
CA LEU A 330 -12.31 -15.95 -25.69
C LEU A 330 -12.23 -14.41 -25.86
N GLY A 331 -11.06 -13.89 -26.25
CA GLY A 331 -10.74 -12.45 -26.28
C GLY A 331 -11.15 -11.69 -27.54
N GLY A 332 -11.73 -12.35 -28.56
CA GLY A 332 -12.17 -11.73 -29.81
C GLY A 332 -13.44 -10.88 -29.64
N ASP A 333 -14.59 -11.54 -29.57
CA ASP A 333 -15.88 -10.85 -29.80
C ASP A 333 -16.50 -10.17 -28.57
N ARG A 334 -16.10 -10.55 -27.35
CA ARG A 334 -16.74 -10.09 -26.10
C ARG A 334 -16.19 -8.76 -25.56
N LEU A 335 -15.53 -7.98 -26.42
CA LEU A 335 -15.07 -6.61 -26.15
C LEU A 335 -15.80 -5.54 -26.98
N ARG A 336 -16.83 -5.90 -27.76
CA ARG A 336 -17.95 -4.97 -27.92
C ARG A 336 -18.58 -4.80 -26.54
N THR A 337 -18.67 -3.57 -26.08
CA THR A 337 -19.50 -3.25 -24.91
C THR A 337 -20.90 -3.78 -25.17
N PRO A 338 -21.51 -4.54 -24.24
CA PRO A 338 -22.95 -4.42 -24.10
C PRO A 338 -23.17 -2.95 -23.72
N THR A 339 -23.75 -2.19 -24.63
CA THR A 339 -24.52 -1.02 -24.21
C THR A 339 -25.45 -1.49 -23.09
N PRO A 340 -25.56 -0.77 -21.96
CA PRO A 340 -26.56 -1.13 -20.97
C PRO A 340 -27.90 -1.19 -21.71
N PRO A 341 -28.71 -2.24 -21.51
CA PRO A 341 -29.94 -2.42 -22.28
C PRO A 341 -30.76 -1.16 -22.09
N LEU A 342 -31.01 -0.43 -23.19
CA LEU A 342 -31.93 0.69 -23.18
C LEU A 342 -33.24 0.15 -22.64
N ILE A 343 -33.70 0.71 -21.52
CA ILE A 343 -34.95 0.30 -20.89
C ILE A 343 -36.06 0.79 -21.82
N SER A 344 -36.42 -0.06 -22.77
CA SER A 344 -37.50 0.15 -23.72
C SER A 344 -38.82 0.01 -22.95
N PHE A 345 -39.21 1.08 -22.27
CA PHE A 345 -40.53 1.21 -21.66
C PHE A 345 -41.60 0.89 -22.72
N PRO A 346 -42.47 -0.12 -22.50
CA PRO A 346 -43.55 -0.41 -23.42
C PRO A 346 -44.50 0.79 -23.51
N SER A 347 -44.64 1.36 -24.70
CA SER A 347 -45.53 2.49 -24.94
C SER A 347 -46.99 2.02 -24.99
N GLY A 348 -47.71 2.10 -23.87
CA GLY A 348 -49.15 1.84 -23.83
C GLY A 348 -49.74 1.72 -22.42
N GLN A 349 -50.61 2.68 -22.06
CA GLN A 349 -51.84 2.59 -21.25
C GLN A 349 -51.96 1.42 -20.24
N VAL A 350 -52.24 1.59 -18.93
CA VAL A 350 -53.04 2.59 -18.16
C VAL A 350 -52.42 2.63 -16.73
N GLY A 351 -52.45 3.68 -15.90
CA GLY A 351 -52.98 5.05 -15.95
C GLY A 351 -53.37 5.50 -14.52
N VAL A 352 -53.26 6.81 -14.19
CA VAL A 352 -53.59 7.43 -12.87
C VAL A 352 -52.61 7.03 -11.72
N GLU A 353 -52.07 7.88 -10.83
CA GLU A 353 -51.83 9.34 -10.70
C GLU A 353 -50.69 9.52 -9.62
N LEU A 354 -50.31 10.65 -8.98
CA LEU A 354 -50.76 12.06 -8.84
C LEU A 354 -49.53 12.97 -8.48
N SER A 355 -49.76 14.29 -8.36
CA SER A 355 -49.00 15.33 -7.61
C SER A 355 -47.48 15.21 -7.35
N GLN A 356 -46.73 16.06 -8.06
CA GLN A 356 -45.74 17.04 -7.55
C GLN A 356 -45.09 16.84 -6.15
N VAL A 357 -43.75 16.87 -6.12
CA VAL A 357 -42.98 17.92 -5.43
C VAL A 357 -41.78 18.31 -6.31
N SER A 358 -41.47 19.61 -6.44
CA SER A 358 -40.24 20.11 -7.05
C SER A 358 -39.44 20.92 -6.04
N ILE A 359 -38.12 20.75 -6.02
CA ILE A 359 -37.20 21.63 -5.27
C ILE A 359 -36.11 22.09 -6.24
N THR A 360 -35.97 23.42 -6.34
CA THR A 360 -35.12 24.08 -7.34
C THR A 360 -33.70 24.30 -6.82
N VAL A 361 -32.69 24.13 -7.68
CA VAL A 361 -31.29 24.45 -7.35
C VAL A 361 -31.04 25.96 -7.53
N ALA A 362 -30.37 26.59 -6.57
CA ALA A 362 -29.96 27.99 -6.64
C ALA A 362 -28.44 28.12 -6.87
N PRO A 363 -27.96 29.00 -7.78
CA PRO A 363 -26.54 29.22 -8.04
C PRO A 363 -25.93 30.29 -7.11
N CYS A 364 -24.60 30.27 -6.96
CA CYS A 364 -23.84 31.20 -6.12
C CYS A 364 -23.74 32.62 -6.73
N MET A 365 -23.67 33.63 -5.87
CA MET A 365 -23.12 34.96 -6.18
C MET A 365 -22.22 35.43 -5.05
N CYS A 366 -21.12 36.10 -5.40
CA CYS A 366 -20.24 36.80 -4.46
C CYS A 366 -20.67 38.26 -4.31
N PRO A 367 -20.46 38.89 -3.14
CA PRO A 367 -20.30 40.33 -3.02
C PRO A 367 -18.84 40.71 -2.75
N GLY A 368 -18.40 41.86 -3.26
CA GLY A 368 -17.04 42.37 -3.09
C GLY A 368 -16.92 43.85 -3.46
N THR A 369 -17.40 44.71 -2.57
CA THR A 369 -17.14 46.17 -2.49
C THR A 369 -17.28 46.60 -1.03
#